data_AF-A0A2J7V8P7-F1
#
_entry.id   AF-A0A2J7V8P7-F1
#
_cell.length_a   1.000
_cell.length_b   1.000
_cell.length_c   1.000
_cell.angle_alpha   90.00
_cell.angle_beta   90.00
_cell.angle_gamma   90.00
#
_symmetry.space_group_name_H-M   'P 1'
#
loop_
_entity.id
_entity.type
_entity.pdbx_description
1 polymer ?
#
loop_
_entity_poly.entity_id
_entity_poly.type
_entity_poly.pdbx_seq_one_letter_code
_entity_poly.pdbx_strand_id
1 'polypeptide(L)'
;MKKIVIACGLALAGTAFAKLPPPPDTPEAKAKAAETAARTAWTGKVEAYQLCMSQDKVAAKYRADAAAAGKQLPPPIPLPACADPGPFAFTPPEQKPIEASGAHSPPGNASSPPSINQPAAVLNPTPKQ
;
A
#
# COMPACT_ATOMS: atom_id res chain seq x y z
N MET A 1 27.96 41.62 -18.97
CA MET A 1 28.59 40.51 -19.71
C MET A 1 29.50 39.74 -18.77
N LYS A 2 29.44 38.40 -18.83
CA LYS A 2 30.21 37.40 -18.06
C LYS A 2 29.87 37.32 -16.56
N LYS A 3 29.68 36.09 -16.08
CA LYS A 3 29.46 35.65 -14.69
C LYS A 3 27.99 35.70 -14.23
N ILE A 4 27.20 34.76 -14.73
CA ILE A 4 26.47 33.73 -13.97
C ILE A 4 25.96 32.75 -15.03
N VAL A 5 26.94 32.10 -15.66
CA VAL A 5 26.78 30.73 -16.14
C VAL A 5 27.18 29.93 -14.92
N ILE A 6 26.23 29.27 -14.26
CA ILE A 6 26.39 28.06 -13.44
C ILE A 6 25.02 27.79 -12.80
N ALA A 7 24.59 26.53 -12.92
CA ALA A 7 23.44 25.92 -12.24
C ALA A 7 22.05 26.12 -12.86
N CYS A 8 21.96 26.14 -14.19
CA CYS A 8 20.80 25.55 -14.88
C CYS A 8 21.12 24.11 -15.31
N GLY A 9 21.75 23.35 -14.39
CA GLY A 9 21.96 21.93 -14.51
C GLY A 9 20.70 21.22 -14.05
N LEU A 10 19.62 21.37 -14.80
CA LEU A 10 18.47 20.48 -14.70
C LEU A 10 18.99 19.10 -15.11
N ALA A 11 19.48 18.35 -14.13
CA ALA A 11 19.74 16.94 -14.27
C ALA A 11 18.39 16.30 -14.57
N LEU A 12 18.04 16.22 -15.85
CA LEU A 12 17.22 15.14 -16.35
C LEU A 12 18.00 13.88 -15.98
N ALA A 13 17.70 13.34 -14.81
CA ALA A 13 17.89 11.93 -14.55
C ALA A 13 17.05 11.22 -15.61
N GLY A 14 17.64 11.00 -16.78
CA GLY A 14 17.11 10.08 -17.76
C GLY A 14 16.96 8.77 -17.02
N THR A 15 15.74 8.37 -16.75
CA THR A 15 15.44 6.99 -16.42
C THR A 15 15.84 6.20 -17.65
N ALA A 16 17.09 5.74 -17.67
CA ALA A 16 17.50 4.67 -18.54
C ALA A 16 16.62 3.47 -18.15
N PHE A 17 15.47 3.35 -18.81
CA PHE A 17 14.79 2.08 -18.96
C PHE A 17 15.65 1.23 -19.91
N ALA A 18 16.88 0.93 -19.48
CA ALA A 18 17.45 -0.37 -19.79
C ALA A 18 16.37 -1.38 -19.38
N LYS A 19 16.19 -2.45 -20.15
CA LYS A 19 15.26 -3.53 -19.83
C LYS A 19 15.72 -4.19 -18.52
N LEU A 20 15.41 -3.51 -17.41
CA LEU A 20 15.62 -3.95 -16.06
C LEU A 20 14.76 -5.19 -15.91
N PRO A 21 15.32 -6.27 -15.35
CA PRO A 21 14.50 -7.39 -14.92
C PRO A 21 13.31 -6.82 -14.13
N PRO A 22 12.09 -7.33 -14.34
CA PRO A 22 10.99 -7.03 -13.44
C PRO A 22 11.51 -7.12 -12.00
N PRO A 23 11.17 -6.18 -11.11
CA PRO A 23 11.57 -6.29 -9.71
C PRO A 23 11.22 -7.70 -9.26
N PRO A 24 12.17 -8.43 -8.65
CA PRO A 24 11.98 -9.84 -8.37
C PRO A 24 10.64 -9.99 -7.65
N ASP A 25 9.80 -10.94 -8.05
CA ASP A 25 8.50 -11.19 -7.41
C ASP A 25 8.65 -11.78 -5.99
N THR A 26 9.81 -11.54 -5.37
CA THR A 26 10.07 -11.92 -4.01
C THR A 26 9.18 -11.10 -3.08
N PRO A 27 8.64 -11.73 -2.03
CA PRO A 27 7.78 -11.04 -1.07
C PRO A 27 8.46 -9.82 -0.42
N GLU A 28 9.78 -9.84 -0.27
CA GLU A 28 10.59 -8.74 0.25
C GLU A 28 10.61 -7.52 -0.69
N ALA A 29 10.70 -7.75 -2.01
CA ALA A 29 10.70 -6.66 -3.00
C ALA A 29 9.33 -5.99 -3.09
N LYS A 30 8.23 -6.77 -3.00
CA LYS A 30 6.87 -6.21 -2.92
C LYS A 30 6.67 -5.40 -1.64
N ALA A 31 7.19 -5.88 -0.50
CA ALA A 31 7.12 -5.13 0.77
C ALA A 31 7.87 -3.80 0.70
N LYS A 32 9.06 -3.77 0.07
CA LYS A 32 9.83 -2.52 -0.12
C LYS A 32 9.18 -1.55 -1.10
N ALA A 33 8.56 -2.05 -2.16
CA ALA A 33 7.78 -1.22 -3.07
C ALA A 33 6.55 -0.60 -2.36
N ALA A 34 5.84 -1.39 -1.54
CA ALA A 34 4.71 -0.92 -0.75
C ALA A 34 5.12 0.13 0.29
N GLU A 35 6.25 -0.06 0.98
CA GLU A 35 6.79 0.92 1.93
C GLU A 35 7.14 2.24 1.21
N THR A 36 7.77 2.16 0.03
CA THR A 36 8.12 3.34 -0.77
C THR A 36 6.87 4.09 -1.23
N ALA A 37 5.87 3.36 -1.74
CA ALA A 37 4.59 3.96 -2.15
C ALA A 37 3.88 4.63 -0.97
N ALA A 38 3.85 3.99 0.20
CA ALA A 38 3.28 4.57 1.40
C ALA A 38 4.04 5.84 1.84
N ARG A 39 5.38 5.83 1.76
CA ARG A 39 6.22 6.99 2.09
C ARG A 39 5.98 8.14 1.14
N THR A 40 5.90 7.89 -0.16
CA THR A 40 5.57 8.90 -1.18
C THR A 40 4.19 9.51 -0.93
N ALA A 41 3.18 8.67 -0.64
CA ALA A 41 1.85 9.15 -0.32
C ALA A 41 1.83 10.02 0.96
N TRP A 42 2.58 9.63 1.98
CA TRP A 42 2.73 10.43 3.20
C TRP A 42 3.46 11.76 2.96
N THR A 43 4.56 11.75 2.20
CA THR A 43 5.27 12.98 1.82
C THR A 43 4.35 13.96 1.11
N GLY A 44 3.53 13.49 0.15
CA GLY A 44 2.57 14.35 -0.53
C GLY A 44 1.55 14.99 0.42
N LYS A 45 1.14 14.29 1.48
CA LYS A 45 0.29 14.89 2.54
C LYS A 45 1.03 15.93 3.37
N VAL A 46 2.31 15.67 3.70
CA VAL A 46 3.16 16.63 4.43
C VAL A 46 3.38 17.89 3.61
N GLU A 47 3.62 17.77 2.31
CA GLU A 47 3.77 18.91 1.41
C GLU A 47 2.49 19.74 1.33
N ALA A 48 1.33 19.10 1.23
CA ALA A 48 0.04 19.79 1.26
C ALA A 48 -0.20 20.52 2.60
N TYR A 49 0.16 19.90 3.73
CA TYR A 49 0.08 20.52 5.04
C TYR A 49 0.97 21.77 5.15
N GLN A 50 2.23 21.69 4.70
CA GLN A 50 3.16 22.82 4.71
C GLN A 50 2.69 23.96 3.80
N LEU A 51 2.14 23.63 2.62
CA LEU A 51 1.57 24.61 1.71
C LEU A 51 0.34 25.30 2.30
N CYS A 52 -0.51 24.57 3.02
CA CYS A 52 -1.64 25.18 3.74
C CYS A 52 -1.14 26.14 4.82
N MET A 53 -0.19 25.69 5.64
CA MET A 53 0.42 26.52 6.69
C MET A 53 1.13 27.78 6.17
N SER A 54 1.75 27.72 4.99
CA SER A 54 2.39 28.89 4.39
C SER A 54 1.37 29.92 3.91
N GLN A 55 0.26 29.48 3.30
CA GLN A 55 -0.83 30.35 2.89
C GLN A 55 -1.48 31.05 4.09
N ASP A 56 -1.75 30.32 5.17
CA ASP A 56 -2.30 30.89 6.41
C ASP A 56 -1.39 31.95 7.01
N LYS A 57 -0.08 31.69 7.05
CA LYS A 57 0.91 32.66 7.55
C LYS A 57 0.96 33.92 6.69
N VAL A 58 0.91 33.79 5.37
CA VAL A 58 0.90 34.94 4.45
C VAL A 58 -0.38 35.76 4.62
N ALA A 59 -1.54 35.10 4.68
CA ALA A 59 -2.82 35.76 4.91
C ALA A 59 -2.82 36.50 6.26
N ALA A 60 -2.35 35.86 7.33
CA ALA A 60 -2.23 36.47 8.65
C ALA A 60 -1.31 37.69 8.63
N LYS A 61 -0.14 37.59 7.99
CA LYS A 61 0.82 38.70 7.87
C LYS A 61 0.23 39.89 7.11
N TYR A 62 -0.41 39.62 5.97
CA TYR A 62 -1.06 40.67 5.19
C TYR A 62 -2.13 41.41 5.99
N ARG A 63 -2.97 40.67 6.72
CA ARG A 63 -4.02 41.28 7.55
C ARG A 63 -3.45 42.10 8.71
N ALA A 64 -2.39 41.62 9.34
CA ALA A 64 -1.67 42.36 10.37
C ALA A 64 -1.07 43.66 9.82
N ASP A 65 -0.46 43.62 8.64
CA ASP A 65 0.11 44.79 7.98
C ASP A 65 -0.96 45.80 7.56
N ALA A 66 -2.09 45.32 7.03
CA ALA A 66 -3.23 46.17 6.71
C ALA A 66 -3.80 46.86 7.96
N ALA A 67 -3.93 46.14 9.07
CA ALA A 67 -4.37 46.69 10.35
C ALA A 67 -3.38 47.74 10.89
N ALA A 68 -2.08 47.46 10.83
CA ALA A 68 -1.03 48.42 11.22
C ALA A 68 -1.05 49.69 10.33
N ALA A 69 -1.42 49.56 9.06
CA ALA A 69 -1.60 50.67 8.13
C ALA A 69 -2.98 51.36 8.25
N GLY A 70 -3.79 51.03 9.28
CA GLY A 70 -5.11 51.63 9.52
C GLY A 70 -6.18 51.23 8.51
N LYS A 71 -5.95 50.18 7.70
CA LYS A 71 -6.93 49.69 6.72
C LYS A 71 -7.83 48.65 7.37
N GLN A 72 -9.14 48.82 7.24
CA GLN A 72 -10.10 47.78 7.62
C GLN A 72 -10.29 46.78 6.48
N LEU A 73 -9.98 45.51 6.73
CA LEU A 73 -10.27 44.40 5.83
C LEU A 73 -11.57 43.72 6.23
N PRO A 74 -12.37 43.21 5.27
CA PRO A 74 -13.53 42.37 5.56
C PRO A 74 -13.16 41.17 6.45
N PRO A 75 -14.06 40.70 7.33
CA PRO A 75 -13.80 39.54 8.17
C PRO A 75 -13.30 38.33 7.37
N PRO A 76 -12.37 37.52 7.91
CA PRO A 76 -11.94 36.29 7.24
C PRO A 76 -13.13 35.36 7.03
N ILE A 77 -13.22 34.75 5.85
CA ILE A 77 -14.14 33.64 5.62
C ILE A 77 -13.57 32.44 6.37
N PRO A 78 -14.39 31.70 7.16
CA PRO A 78 -13.93 30.51 7.85
C PRO A 78 -13.37 29.49 6.85
N LEU A 79 -12.10 29.14 7.02
CA LEU A 79 -11.45 28.06 6.28
C LEU A 79 -11.28 26.86 7.21
N PRO A 80 -11.32 25.63 6.68
CA PRO A 80 -10.93 24.47 7.45
C PRO A 80 -9.46 24.61 7.87
N ALA A 81 -9.14 24.13 9.08
CA ALA A 81 -7.77 24.10 9.55
C ALA A 81 -6.90 23.17 8.67
N CYS A 82 -5.61 23.49 8.55
CA CYS A 82 -4.67 22.60 7.87
C CYS A 82 -4.57 21.26 8.60
N ALA A 83 -4.78 20.15 7.87
CA ALA A 83 -4.72 18.81 8.42
C ALA A 83 -3.28 18.30 8.50
N ASP A 84 -2.80 18.07 9.73
CA ASP A 84 -1.49 17.44 9.97
C ASP A 84 -1.58 15.93 9.65
N PRO A 85 -0.78 15.41 8.71
CA PRO A 85 -0.75 13.98 8.42
C PRO A 85 -0.21 13.11 9.55
N GLY A 86 0.40 13.70 10.57
CA GLY A 86 1.02 12.99 11.69
C GLY A 86 2.26 12.20 11.27
N PRO A 87 2.84 11.41 12.20
CA PRO A 87 4.00 10.59 11.92
C PRO A 87 3.73 9.54 10.83
N PHE A 88 4.74 9.22 10.03
CA PHE A 88 4.64 8.12 9.08
C PHE A 88 4.49 6.78 9.82
N ALA A 89 3.41 6.06 9.53
CA ALA A 89 3.16 4.71 10.03
C ALA A 89 2.86 3.78 8.85
N PHE A 90 3.61 2.68 8.76
CA PHE A 90 3.43 1.65 7.74
C PHE A 90 3.41 0.28 8.40
N THR A 91 2.32 -0.46 8.21
CA THR A 91 2.24 -1.88 8.57
C THR A 91 2.37 -2.67 7.28
N PRO A 92 3.43 -3.48 7.11
CA PRO A 92 3.58 -4.31 5.92
C PRO A 92 2.34 -5.21 5.73
N PRO A 93 1.87 -5.40 4.48
CA PRO A 93 0.77 -6.33 4.24
C PRO A 93 1.20 -7.75 4.61
N GLU A 94 0.40 -8.42 5.44
CA GLU A 94 0.66 -9.78 5.89
C GLU A 94 0.73 -10.73 4.69
N GLN A 95 1.84 -11.45 4.55
CA GLN A 95 1.97 -12.48 3.53
C GLN A 95 1.09 -13.65 3.96
N LYS A 96 -0.04 -13.84 3.28
CA LYS A 96 -0.87 -15.04 3.47
C LYS A 96 0.03 -16.28 3.30
N PRO A 97 0.16 -17.14 4.33
CA PRO A 97 0.97 -18.35 4.20
C PRO A 97 0.50 -19.17 2.98
N ILE A 98 1.47 -19.65 2.20
CA ILE A 98 1.25 -20.43 0.97
C ILE A 98 0.60 -21.80 1.28
N GLU A 99 0.42 -22.13 2.56
CA GLU A 99 -0.15 -23.40 3.04
C GLU A 99 -1.66 -23.55 2.82
N ALA A 100 -2.33 -22.56 2.21
CA ALA A 100 -3.71 -22.71 1.74
C ALA A 100 -3.84 -23.41 0.37
N SER A 101 -2.73 -23.88 -0.23
CA SER A 101 -2.81 -25.00 -1.17
C SER A 101 -3.00 -26.28 -0.36
N GLY A 102 -4.21 -26.45 0.16
CA GLY A 102 -4.63 -27.68 0.79
C GLY A 102 -4.25 -28.85 -0.12
N ALA A 103 -3.53 -29.80 0.47
CA ALA A 103 -3.34 -31.12 -0.08
C ALA A 103 -4.64 -31.54 -0.77
N HIS A 104 -4.59 -31.71 -2.10
CA HIS A 104 -5.66 -32.39 -2.80
C HIS A 104 -5.82 -33.73 -2.11
N SER A 105 -6.89 -33.84 -1.32
CA SER A 105 -7.32 -35.09 -0.73
C SER A 105 -7.32 -36.15 -1.83
N PRO A 106 -6.89 -37.40 -1.57
CA PRO A 106 -7.14 -38.47 -2.52
C PRO A 106 -8.63 -38.44 -2.87
N PRO A 107 -9.02 -38.52 -4.14
CA PRO A 107 -10.44 -38.52 -4.52
C PRO A 107 -11.12 -39.64 -3.73
N GLY A 108 -12.12 -39.27 -2.95
CA GLY A 108 -12.87 -40.20 -2.11
C GLY A 108 -13.48 -41.30 -2.96
N ASN A 109 -12.97 -42.52 -2.82
CA ASN A 109 -13.66 -43.73 -3.22
C ASN A 109 -13.34 -44.87 -2.25
N ALA A 110 -13.91 -44.77 -1.05
CA ALA A 110 -14.32 -45.94 -0.30
C ALA A 110 -15.80 -45.79 0.05
N SER A 111 -16.66 -46.04 -0.94
CA SER A 111 -18.06 -46.35 -0.64
C SER A 111 -18.03 -47.62 0.21
N SER A 112 -18.45 -47.50 1.47
CA SER A 112 -18.48 -48.62 2.40
C SER A 112 -19.26 -49.79 1.79
N PRO A 113 -18.75 -51.03 1.80
CA PRO A 113 -19.60 -52.17 1.44
C PRO A 113 -20.76 -52.26 2.45
N PRO A 114 -21.99 -52.58 2.01
CA PRO A 114 -23.14 -52.61 2.89
C PRO A 114 -22.90 -53.61 4.02
N SER A 115 -23.03 -53.15 5.27
CA SER A 115 -22.99 -54.00 6.45
C SER A 115 -24.22 -54.92 6.42
N ILE A 116 -24.02 -56.14 5.93
CA ILE A 116 -24.98 -57.22 6.11
C ILE A 116 -24.39 -58.18 7.15
N ASN A 117 -25.19 -58.56 8.15
CA ASN A 117 -24.79 -59.53 9.18
C ASN A 117 -24.91 -60.97 8.66
N GLN A 118 -24.34 -61.25 7.48
CA GLN A 118 -24.37 -62.58 6.87
C GLN A 118 -22.97 -63.19 6.91
N PRO A 119 -22.75 -64.30 7.64
CA PRO A 119 -21.47 -64.97 7.68
C PRO A 119 -21.01 -65.42 6.28
N ALA A 120 -19.76 -65.12 5.92
CA ALA A 120 -19.19 -65.36 4.58
C ALA A 120 -19.29 -66.81 4.09
N ALA A 121 -19.44 -67.79 5.00
CA ALA A 121 -19.63 -69.21 4.68
C ALA A 121 -20.95 -69.53 3.94
N VAL A 122 -21.92 -68.62 3.95
CA VAL A 122 -23.21 -68.79 3.25
C VAL A 122 -23.14 -68.35 1.78
N LEU A 123 -22.21 -67.45 1.44
CA LEU A 123 -22.12 -66.86 0.09
C LEU A 123 -21.26 -67.68 -0.88
N ASN A 124 -20.39 -68.56 -0.38
CA ASN A 124 -19.57 -69.45 -1.20
C ASN A 124 -19.54 -70.86 -0.59
N PRO A 125 -20.55 -71.71 -0.86
CA PRO A 125 -20.46 -73.12 -0.50
C PRO A 125 -19.34 -73.79 -1.29
N THR A 126 -18.39 -74.39 -0.59
CA THR A 126 -17.34 -75.21 -1.20
C THR A 126 -17.96 -76.49 -1.77
N PRO A 127 -17.67 -76.88 -3.03
CA PRO A 127 -18.09 -78.18 -3.54
C PRO A 127 -17.47 -79.28 -2.68
N LYS A 128 -18.30 -80.21 -2.17
CA LYS A 128 -17.79 -81.48 -1.63
C LYS A 128 -17.22 -82.30 -2.78
N GLN A 129 -16.11 -82.99 -2.47
CA GLN A 129 -15.32 -83.85 -3.36
C GLN A 129 -16.16 -84.84 -4.16
#